data_AF-X0Z506-F1
#
_entry.id   AF-X0Z506-F1
#
_cell.length_a   1.000
_cell.length_b   1.000
_cell.length_c   1.000
_cell.angle_alpha   90.00
_cell.angle_beta   90.00
_cell.angle_gamma   90.00
#
_symmetry.space_group_name_H-M   'P 1'
#
loop_
_entity.id
_entity.type
_entity.pdbx_description
1 polymer ?
#
loop_
_entity_poly.entity_id
_entity_poly.type
_entity_poly.pdbx_seq_one_letter_code
_entity_poly.pdbx_strand_id
1 'polypeptide(L)' 'DESHRFAYAYHRKIRQRKMSHSSLDDIPRVGEKTKKALLTHFRSVSLIKNKSLEELRQIPGIGEKTARSILECLKASESR' A
#
# COMPACT_ATOMS: atom_id res chain seq x y z
N ASP A 1 28.02 20.52 -31.86
CA ASP A 1 26.65 20.02 -31.77
C ASP A 1 26.55 19.07 -30.57
N GLU A 2 26.09 19.61 -29.44
CA GLU A 2 26.13 18.97 -28.11
C GLU A 2 24.78 18.34 -27.72
N SER A 3 23.91 18.14 -28.71
CA SER A 3 22.51 17.78 -28.52
C SER A 3 22.29 16.27 -28.32
N HIS A 4 23.30 15.44 -28.60
CA HIS A 4 23.19 13.98 -28.50
C HIS A 4 23.56 13.39 -27.12
N ARG A 5 23.99 14.20 -26.14
CA ARG A 5 24.29 13.71 -24.78
C ARG A 5 23.06 13.56 -23.88
N PHE A 6 21.88 13.98 -24.33
CA PHE A 6 20.66 14.00 -23.50
C PHE A 6 19.67 12.87 -23.77
N ALA A 7 20.02 11.85 -24.56
CA ALA A 7 19.13 10.72 -24.83
C ALA A 7 19.21 9.58 -23.79
N TYR A 8 20.06 9.67 -22.75
CA TYR A 8 20.32 8.57 -21.80
C TYR A 8 19.78 8.75 -20.36
N ALA A 9 18.89 9.72 -20.10
CA ALA A 9 18.44 10.01 -18.73
C ALA A 9 16.93 10.05 -18.50
N TYR A 10 16.08 9.70 -19.47
CA TYR A 10 14.62 9.80 -19.27
C TYR A 10 13.91 8.50 -18.84
N HIS A 11 14.61 7.34 -18.83
CA HIS A 11 14.00 6.04 -18.48
C HIS A 11 14.48 5.41 -17.17
N ARG A 12 15.20 6.14 -16.31
CA ARG A 12 15.63 5.61 -14.99
C ARG A 12 14.69 5.97 -13.83
N LYS A 13 13.91 7.05 -13.94
CA LYS A 13 13.05 7.53 -12.84
C LYS A 13 11.67 6.87 -12.77
N ILE A 14 11.24 6.18 -13.82
CA ILE A 14 9.95 5.44 -13.83
C ILE A 14 10.10 4.08 -13.13
N ARG A 15 11.31 3.52 -13.04
CA ARG A 15 11.53 2.18 -12.47
C ARG A 15 11.53 2.15 -10.93
N GLN A 16 11.81 3.27 -10.26
CA GLN A 16 11.81 3.34 -8.79
C GLN A 16 10.42 3.43 -8.15
N ARG A 17 9.36 3.77 -8.91
CA ARG A 17 7.99 3.85 -8.36
C ARG A 17 7.20 2.55 -8.48
N LYS A 18 7.66 1.58 -9.29
CA LYS A 18 6.98 0.30 -9.51
C LYS A 18 7.43 -0.84 -8.56
N MET A 19 8.39 -0.60 -7.67
CA MET A 19 8.89 -1.61 -6.72
C MET A 19 8.22 -1.59 -5.34
N SER A 20 7.12 -0.85 -5.17
CA SER A 20 6.31 -0.91 -3.95
C SER A 20 4.89 -1.34 -4.29
N HIS A 21 4.74 -2.52 -4.92
CA HIS A 21 3.52 -3.30 -4.71
C HIS A 21 3.46 -3.51 -3.19
N SER A 22 2.62 -2.71 -2.52
CA SER A 22 2.49 -2.79 -1.08
C SER A 22 1.57 -3.96 -0.80
N SER A 23 1.76 -4.67 0.31
CA SER A 23 0.85 -5.77 0.71
C SER A 23 -0.61 -5.35 0.84
N LEU A 24 -0.89 -4.03 0.82
CA LEU A 24 -2.23 -3.43 0.77
C LEU A 24 -2.88 -3.43 -0.63
N ASP A 25 -2.09 -3.48 -1.71
CA ASP A 25 -2.58 -3.48 -3.10
C ASP A 25 -3.16 -4.84 -3.50
N ASP A 26 -2.66 -5.92 -2.89
CA ASP A 26 -3.13 -7.28 -3.16
C ASP A 26 -4.40 -7.64 -2.34
N ILE A 27 -4.89 -6.71 -1.51
CA ILE A 27 -6.02 -6.98 -0.61
C ILE A 27 -7.33 -6.74 -1.35
N PRO A 28 -8.18 -7.76 -1.50
CA PRO A 28 -9.47 -7.58 -2.14
C PRO A 28 -10.32 -6.59 -1.34
N ARG A 29 -11.01 -5.68 -2.05
CA ARG A 29 -11.83 -4.59 -1.50
C ARG A 29 -11.06 -3.40 -0.91
N VAL A 30 -9.72 -3.41 -0.98
CA VAL A 30 -8.90 -2.25 -0.63
C VAL A 30 -8.53 -1.51 -1.91
N GLY A 31 -9.16 -0.34 -2.11
CA GLY A 31 -8.79 0.57 -3.19
C GLY A 31 -7.76 1.60 -2.73
N GLU A 32 -7.30 2.44 -3.67
CA GLU A 32 -6.37 3.54 -3.38
C GLU A 32 -6.84 4.48 -2.26
N LYS A 33 -8.16 4.77 -2.20
CA LYS A 33 -8.75 5.61 -1.15
C LYS A 33 -8.55 5.00 0.24
N THR A 34 -8.86 3.71 0.39
CA THR A 34 -8.73 2.98 1.65
C THR A 34 -7.25 2.83 2.03
N LYS A 35 -6.39 2.48 1.07
CA LYS A 35 -4.94 2.43 1.27
C LYS A 35 -4.38 3.76 1.76
N LYS A 36 -4.75 4.87 1.11
CA LYS A 36 -4.30 6.21 1.50
C LYS A 36 -4.81 6.58 2.89
N ALA A 37 -6.05 6.25 3.24
CA ALA A 37 -6.58 6.49 4.58
C ALA A 37 -5.81 5.69 5.63
N LEU A 38 -5.57 4.39 5.39
CA LEU A 38 -4.76 3.52 6.26
C LEU A 38 -3.34 4.04 6.45
N LEU A 39 -2.67 4.42 5.36
CA LEU A 39 -1.32 4.97 5.42
C LEU A 39 -1.27 6.34 6.09
N THR A 40 -2.32 7.16 5.93
CA THR A 40 -2.41 8.46 6.64
C THR A 40 -2.59 8.25 8.14
N HIS A 41 -3.44 7.32 8.56
CA HIS A 41 -3.73 7.06 9.98
C HIS A 41 -2.60 6.30 10.68
N PHE A 42 -2.13 5.20 10.10
CA PHE A 42 -1.19 4.27 10.75
C PHE A 42 0.25 4.43 10.29
N ARG A 43 0.53 5.26 9.27
CA ARG A 43 1.86 5.57 8.71
C ARG A 43 2.61 4.41 8.04
N SER A 44 2.37 3.14 8.42
CA SER A 44 3.06 1.97 7.87
C SER A 44 2.20 0.71 7.89
N VAL A 45 2.43 -0.18 6.92
CA VAL A 45 1.80 -1.51 6.81
C VAL A 45 2.10 -2.37 8.03
N SER A 46 3.32 -2.29 8.56
CA SER A 46 3.72 -2.99 9.79
C SER A 46 2.99 -2.50 11.04
N LEU A 47 2.48 -1.28 11.03
CA LEU A 47 1.62 -0.80 12.12
C LEU A 47 0.20 -1.31 11.91
N ILE A 48 -0.33 -1.20 10.69
CA ILE A 48 -1.68 -1.69 10.32
C ILE A 48 -1.88 -3.17 10.71
N LYS A 49 -0.88 -4.04 10.49
CA LYS A 49 -0.98 -5.47 10.84
C LYS A 49 -1.13 -5.74 12.34
N ASN A 50 -0.59 -4.85 13.19
CA ASN A 50 -0.67 -4.97 14.65
C ASN A 50 -1.95 -4.37 15.22
N LYS A 51 -2.79 -3.77 14.37
CA LYS A 51 -4.02 -3.12 14.78
C LYS A 51 -5.18 -4.10 14.85
N SER A 52 -6.10 -3.82 15.76
CA SER A 52 -7.31 -4.60 15.90
C SER A 52 -8.32 -4.25 14.80
N LEU A 53 -9.26 -5.16 14.55
CA LEU A 53 -10.36 -4.93 13.60
C LEU A 53 -11.10 -3.62 13.89
N GLU A 54 -11.32 -3.32 15.16
CA GLU A 54 -11.98 -2.10 15.62
C GLU A 54 -11.21 -0.84 15.26
N GLU A 55 -9.89 -0.83 15.43
CA GLU A 55 -9.04 0.31 15.06
C GLU A 55 -9.06 0.54 13.53
N LEU A 56 -9.10 -0.53 12.73
CA LEU A 56 -9.25 -0.39 11.28
C LEU A 56 -10.63 0.18 10.91
N ARG A 57 -11.69 -0.22 11.63
CA ARG A 57 -13.06 0.29 11.43
C ARG A 57 -13.24 1.74 11.85
N GLN A 58 -12.35 2.31 12.67
CA GLN A 58 -12.36 3.74 12.98
C GLN A 58 -12.06 4.61 11.75
N ILE A 59 -11.43 4.03 10.72
CA ILE A 59 -11.15 4.77 9.49
C ILE A 59 -12.43 4.91 8.65
N PRO A 60 -12.79 6.13 8.24
CA PRO A 60 -13.95 6.36 7.40
C PRO A 60 -13.83 5.60 6.07
N GLY A 61 -14.86 4.81 5.75
CA GLY A 61 -14.90 3.98 4.55
C GLY A 61 -14.30 2.57 4.71
N ILE A 62 -13.85 2.20 5.92
CA ILE A 62 -13.45 0.82 6.23
C ILE A 62 -14.59 0.12 6.99
N GLY A 63 -15.30 -0.75 6.28
CA GLY A 63 -16.28 -1.64 6.89
C GLY A 63 -15.64 -2.87 7.53
N GLU A 64 -16.44 -3.62 8.29
CA GLU A 64 -16.02 -4.86 8.94
C GLU A 64 -15.40 -5.89 7.98
N LYS A 65 -16.02 -6.07 6.81
CA LYS A 65 -15.53 -7.00 5.78
C LYS A 65 -14.15 -6.59 5.25
N THR A 66 -13.96 -5.30 4.98
CA THR A 66 -12.68 -4.75 4.49
C THR A 66 -11.60 -4.86 5.55
N ALA A 67 -11.90 -4.49 6.80
CA ALA A 67 -10.98 -4.62 7.92
C ALA A 67 -10.52 -6.06 8.14
N ARG A 68 -11.44 -7.04 8.06
CA ARG A 68 -11.08 -8.47 8.14
C ARG A 68 -10.14 -8.88 7.01
N SER A 69 -10.51 -8.58 5.76
CA SER A 69 -9.68 -8.91 4.61
C SER A 69 -8.27 -8.31 4.72
N ILE A 70 -8.14 -7.10 5.26
CA ILE A 70 -6.83 -6.48 5.51
C ILE A 70 -6.01 -7.32 6.48
N LEU A 71 -6.56 -7.64 7.66
CA LEU A 71 -5.86 -8.41 8.67
C LEU A 71 -5.48 -9.81 8.18
N GLU A 72 -6.38 -10.48 7.47
CA GLU A 72 -6.12 -11.81 6.90
C GLU A 72 -4.99 -11.78 5.89
N CYS A 73 -5.02 -10.85 4.92
CA CYS A 73 -3.96 -10.72 3.91
C CYS A 73 -2.60 -10.38 4.54
N LEU A 74 -2.58 -9.45 5.50
CA LEU A 74 -1.34 -9.04 6.16
C LEU A 74 -0.74 -10.16 7.01
N LYS A 75 -1.57 -10.91 7.75
CA LYS A 75 -1.11 -12.08 8.52
C LYS A 75 -0.59 -13.21 7.63
N ALA A 76 -1.25 -13.46 6.49
CA ALA A 76 -0.82 -14.48 5.55
C ALA A 76 0.54 -14.18 4.91
N SER A 77 0.90 -12.91 4.76
CA SER A 77 2.18 -12.49 4.15
C SER A 77 3.43 -12.72 5.04
N GLU A 78 3.26 -12.96 6.34
CA GLU A 78 4.35 -13.09 7.32
C GLU A 78 4.71 -14.56 7.63
N SER A 79 3.91 -15.52 7.15
CA SER A 79 4.13 -16.95 7.36
C SER A 79 4.97 -17.61 6.25
N ARG A 80 5.89 -16.88 5.61
CA ARG A 80 6.82 -17.41 4.60
C ARG A 80 8.27 -17.12 4.94
#